data_AF-A0A508APT7-F1
#
_entry.id   AF-A0A508APT7-F1
#
_cell.length_a   1.000
_cell.length_b   1.000
_cell.length_c   1.000
_cell.angle_alpha   90.00
_cell.angle_beta   90.00
_cell.angle_gamma   90.00
#
_symmetry.space_group_name_H-M   'P 1'
#
loop_
_entity.id
_entity.type
_entity.pdbx_description
1 polymer ?
#
loop_
_entity_poly.entity_id
_entity_poly.type
_entity_poly.pdbx_seq_one_letter_code
_entity_poly.pdbx_strand_id
1 'polypeptide(L)'
;MTPPPDDEKGHGRGQAARQGEPPALAHAARDTTPRRLTLSTYIRRRNGLPAGARGSLRNMLHRAFGASSFAGFWRHWNPVFGYGLGRFVHRPLLRRVPAPVALLATFVACGALHDLVTMAARGAPAFLFTPWFLCLGTGVLLGEAAGMDLSGRPWAIRAAVHAAYLSACLAITLWGRHVLGWTGP
;
A
#
# COMPACT_ATOMS: atom_id res chain seq x y z
N MET A 1 83.08 -11.98 -28.97
CA MET A 1 81.62 -12.12 -29.07
C MET A 1 81.02 -10.79 -28.62
N THR A 2 80.48 -10.04 -29.58
CA THR A 2 79.92 -8.67 -29.59
C THR A 2 78.54 -8.58 -28.91
N PRO A 3 77.85 -7.42 -28.80
CA PRO A 3 78.10 -6.15 -28.10
C PRO A 3 76.89 -5.77 -27.17
N PRO A 4 76.76 -4.56 -26.56
CA PRO A 4 75.54 -4.14 -25.85
C PRO A 4 74.53 -3.44 -26.80
N PRO A 5 73.32 -3.10 -26.31
CA PRO A 5 72.85 -1.73 -26.57
C PRO A 5 72.13 -1.05 -25.40
N ASP A 6 72.36 0.26 -25.36
CA ASP A 6 71.70 1.32 -24.61
C ASP A 6 70.25 1.55 -25.08
N ASP A 7 69.47 2.24 -24.25
CA ASP A 7 68.41 3.24 -24.58
C ASP A 7 67.41 3.31 -23.40
N GLU A 8 66.89 4.43 -22.94
CA GLU A 8 67.12 5.84 -23.22
C GLU A 8 66.51 6.65 -22.06
N LYS A 9 66.91 7.91 -21.97
CA LYS A 9 66.58 8.86 -20.92
C LYS A 9 65.09 9.23 -20.87
N GLY A 10 64.51 9.18 -19.67
CA GLY A 10 63.29 9.92 -19.35
C GLY A 10 63.64 11.38 -18.98
N HIS A 11 63.17 12.34 -19.77
CA HIS A 11 63.19 13.76 -19.45
C HIS A 11 61.90 14.43 -19.95
N GLY A 12 61.35 15.32 -19.12
CA GLY A 12 60.79 16.57 -19.63
C GLY A 12 59.27 16.69 -19.77
N ARG A 13 58.69 17.35 -18.76
CA ARG A 13 57.43 18.12 -18.74
C ARG A 13 56.99 18.76 -20.08
N GLY A 14 55.66 18.81 -20.29
CA GLY A 14 55.02 19.78 -21.19
C GLY A 14 53.49 19.67 -21.22
N GLN A 15 52.80 20.68 -20.71
CA GLN A 15 51.34 20.89 -20.79
C GLN A 15 50.89 21.14 -22.24
N ALA A 16 49.70 20.66 -22.64
CA ALA A 16 48.67 21.45 -23.34
C ALA A 16 47.45 20.62 -23.76
N ALA A 17 46.28 21.27 -23.67
CA ALA A 17 45.05 21.03 -24.42
C ALA A 17 44.22 19.77 -24.11
N ARG A 18 43.20 19.94 -23.26
CA ARG A 18 41.89 19.31 -23.48
C ARG A 18 40.80 20.37 -23.49
N GLN A 19 40.27 20.59 -24.68
CA GLN A 19 39.07 21.36 -24.98
C GLN A 19 37.83 20.54 -24.56
N GLY A 20 36.79 21.24 -24.10
CA GLY A 20 35.40 20.78 -24.21
C GLY A 20 34.76 20.25 -22.93
N GLU A 21 34.24 21.15 -22.09
CA GLU A 21 33.18 20.79 -21.14
C GLU A 21 32.14 21.93 -21.08
N PRO A 22 30.89 21.71 -21.54
CA PRO A 22 29.83 22.70 -21.36
C PRO A 22 29.35 22.68 -19.90
N PRO A 23 29.09 23.84 -19.25
CA PRO A 23 28.53 23.87 -17.91
C PRO A 23 27.03 23.56 -17.95
N ALA A 24 26.68 22.30 -18.19
CA ALA A 24 25.34 21.75 -17.97
C ALA A 24 25.12 21.40 -16.48
N LEU A 25 25.58 22.28 -15.58
CA LEU A 25 25.35 22.21 -14.14
C LEU A 25 24.78 23.53 -13.61
N ALA A 26 24.00 24.23 -14.44
CA ALA A 26 23.06 25.22 -13.96
C ALA A 26 21.85 24.50 -13.36
N HIS A 27 21.93 24.25 -12.06
CA HIS A 27 20.79 24.22 -11.15
C HIS A 27 19.53 23.51 -11.66
N ALA A 28 19.56 22.17 -11.61
CA ALA A 28 18.36 21.43 -11.27
C ALA A 28 17.93 21.88 -9.86
N ALA A 29 17.20 23.00 -9.79
CA ALA A 29 16.49 23.43 -8.62
C ALA A 29 15.70 22.22 -8.14
N ARG A 30 16.14 21.63 -7.02
CA ARG A 30 15.36 20.63 -6.32
C ARG A 30 14.09 21.36 -5.93
N ASP A 31 13.03 21.10 -6.68
CA ASP A 31 11.68 21.56 -6.35
C ASP A 31 11.32 20.95 -4.99
N THR A 32 11.58 21.72 -3.92
CA THR A 32 11.32 21.36 -2.52
C THR A 32 9.86 21.58 -2.15
N THR A 33 8.99 21.90 -3.12
CA THR A 33 7.57 21.98 -2.86
C THR A 33 7.05 20.59 -2.46
N PRO A 34 6.44 20.41 -1.27
CA PRO A 34 5.90 19.13 -0.87
C PRO A 34 4.75 18.77 -1.82
N ARG A 35 5.07 18.00 -2.88
CA ARG A 35 4.09 17.58 -3.88
C ARG A 35 2.99 16.82 -3.16
N ARG A 36 1.78 17.42 -3.12
CA ARG A 36 0.57 16.71 -2.71
C ARG A 36 0.49 15.44 -3.55
N LEU A 37 0.51 14.30 -2.89
CA LEU A 37 0.42 13.02 -3.55
C LEU A 37 -0.91 12.95 -4.31
N THR A 38 -0.86 12.86 -5.63
CA THR A 38 -2.06 12.70 -6.45
C THR A 38 -2.55 11.26 -6.36
N LEU A 39 -3.83 11.02 -6.66
CA LEU A 39 -4.42 9.68 -6.70
C LEU A 39 -3.65 8.76 -7.67
N SER A 40 -3.34 9.25 -8.87
CA SER A 40 -2.61 8.49 -9.89
C SER A 40 -1.20 8.10 -9.43
N THR A 41 -0.48 9.01 -8.75
CA THR A 41 0.82 8.70 -8.15
C THR A 41 0.68 7.71 -6.98
N TYR A 42 -0.36 7.83 -6.15
CA TYR A 42 -0.64 6.89 -5.07
C TYR A 42 -0.90 5.47 -5.61
N ILE A 43 -1.78 5.33 -6.60
CA ILE A 43 -2.12 4.04 -7.22
C ILE A 43 -0.87 3.42 -7.83
N ARG A 44 -0.10 4.18 -8.62
CA ARG A 44 1.14 3.66 -9.23
C ARG A 44 2.15 3.19 -8.17
N ARG A 45 2.30 3.90 -7.05
CA ARG A 45 3.16 3.47 -5.95
C ARG A 45 2.69 2.17 -5.28
N ARG A 46 1.38 2.01 -5.07
CA ARG A 46 0.80 0.84 -4.39
C ARG A 46 0.69 -0.39 -5.29
N ASN A 47 0.39 -0.18 -6.56
CA ASN A 47 0.09 -1.23 -7.51
C ASN A 47 1.19 -1.44 -8.55
N GLY A 48 2.23 -0.62 -8.62
CA GLY A 48 3.26 -0.68 -9.67
C GLY A 48 2.77 -0.28 -11.08
N LEU A 49 1.46 -0.37 -11.33
CA LEU A 49 0.79 -0.01 -12.58
C LEU A 49 -0.11 1.22 -12.42
N PRO A 50 -0.30 2.01 -13.49
CA PRO A 50 -1.30 3.08 -13.52
C PRO A 50 -2.72 2.55 -13.29
N ALA A 51 -3.60 3.42 -12.80
CA ALA A 51 -5.04 3.12 -12.75
C ALA A 51 -5.57 2.83 -14.16
N GLY A 52 -6.43 1.81 -14.31
CA GLY A 52 -7.02 1.43 -15.59
C GLY A 52 -6.09 0.70 -16.57
N ALA A 53 -4.79 0.55 -16.25
CA ALA A 53 -3.88 -0.21 -17.10
C ALA A 53 -4.27 -1.70 -17.17
N ARG A 54 -4.04 -2.34 -18.33
CA ARG A 54 -4.28 -3.78 -18.50
C ARG A 54 -3.49 -4.56 -17.44
N GLY A 55 -4.18 -5.43 -16.70
CA GLY A 55 -3.57 -6.20 -15.60
C GLY A 55 -3.43 -5.45 -14.26
N SER A 56 -3.86 -4.19 -14.16
CA SER A 56 -3.85 -3.43 -12.89
C SER A 56 -4.63 -4.15 -11.79
N LEU A 57 -5.84 -4.64 -12.08
CA LEU A 57 -6.64 -5.39 -11.10
C LEU A 57 -5.96 -6.70 -10.67
N ARG A 58 -5.43 -7.46 -11.64
CA ARG A 58 -4.71 -8.71 -11.36
C ARG A 58 -3.51 -8.45 -10.45
N ASN A 59 -2.73 -7.41 -10.73
CA ASN A 59 -1.55 -7.09 -9.93
C ASN A 59 -1.93 -6.61 -8.51
N MET A 60 -3.03 -5.86 -8.39
CA MET A 60 -3.56 -5.40 -7.12
C MET A 60 -3.94 -6.60 -6.24
N LEU A 61 -4.71 -7.55 -6.77
CA LEU A 61 -5.11 -8.76 -6.06
C LEU A 61 -3.91 -9.64 -5.73
N HIS A 62 -2.99 -9.85 -6.68
CA HIS A 62 -1.77 -10.63 -6.46
C HIS A 62 -0.94 -10.04 -5.31
N ARG A 63 -0.80 -8.71 -5.24
CA ARG A 63 -0.09 -8.02 -4.16
C ARG A 63 -0.84 -8.04 -2.83
N ALA A 64 -2.16 -7.93 -2.85
CA ALA A 64 -2.97 -7.98 -1.64
C ALA A 64 -2.90 -9.37 -0.98
N PHE A 65 -3.23 -10.42 -1.72
CA PHE A 65 -3.18 -11.80 -1.21
C PHE A 65 -1.74 -12.28 -0.96
N GLY A 66 -0.79 -11.75 -1.74
CA GLY A 66 0.63 -11.93 -1.52
C GLY A 66 1.23 -10.89 -0.59
N ALA A 67 0.51 -10.37 0.40
CA ALA A 67 1.06 -9.52 1.45
C ALA A 67 1.63 -10.35 2.61
N SER A 68 2.58 -9.80 3.38
CA SER A 68 3.18 -10.51 4.52
C SER A 68 2.38 -10.36 5.81
N SER A 69 1.38 -9.48 5.85
CA SER A 69 0.55 -9.22 7.01
C SER A 69 -0.81 -8.67 6.58
N PHE A 70 -1.80 -8.70 7.48
CA PHE A 70 -3.12 -8.13 7.22
C PHE A 70 -3.06 -6.63 6.91
N ALA A 71 -2.22 -5.86 7.60
CA ALA A 71 -1.99 -4.45 7.28
C ALA A 71 -1.41 -4.27 5.85
N GLY A 72 -0.54 -5.20 5.43
CA GLY A 72 -0.03 -5.27 4.06
C GLY A 72 -1.14 -5.53 3.03
N PHE A 73 -2.05 -6.46 3.33
CA PHE A 73 -3.19 -6.78 2.46
C PHE A 73 -4.05 -5.54 2.20
N TRP A 74 -4.47 -4.83 3.24
CA TRP A 74 -5.30 -3.63 3.11
C TRP A 74 -4.59 -2.45 2.45
N ARG A 75 -3.25 -2.41 2.52
CA ARG A 75 -2.45 -1.45 1.74
C ARG A 75 -2.57 -1.62 0.24
N HIS A 76 -2.85 -2.85 -0.23
CA HIS A 76 -2.91 -3.19 -1.65
C HIS A 76 -4.33 -3.46 -2.15
N TRP A 77 -5.25 -3.93 -1.30
CA TRP A 77 -6.60 -4.39 -1.68
C TRP A 77 -7.38 -3.41 -2.55
N ASN A 78 -7.36 -2.12 -2.23
CA ASN A 78 -8.02 -1.12 -3.04
C ASN A 78 -7.34 0.26 -2.88
N PRO A 79 -6.38 0.60 -3.77
CA PRO A 79 -5.63 1.84 -3.65
C PRO A 79 -6.49 3.10 -3.84
N VAL A 80 -7.61 3.03 -4.57
CA VAL A 80 -8.50 4.18 -4.78
C VAL A 80 -9.21 4.53 -3.48
N PHE A 81 -9.87 3.54 -2.86
CA PHE A 81 -10.52 3.73 -1.57
C PHE A 81 -9.51 4.05 -0.46
N GLY A 82 -8.34 3.38 -0.46
CA GLY A 82 -7.27 3.65 0.48
C GLY A 82 -6.75 5.10 0.41
N TYR A 83 -6.69 5.69 -0.79
CA TYR A 83 -6.35 7.11 -0.94
C TYR A 83 -7.42 8.02 -0.36
N GLY A 84 -8.69 7.77 -0.68
CA GLY A 84 -9.83 8.55 -0.19
C GLY A 84 -9.94 8.51 1.34
N LEU A 85 -10.04 7.31 1.91
CA LEU A 85 -10.11 7.09 3.35
C LEU A 85 -8.89 7.66 4.07
N GLY A 86 -7.68 7.42 3.53
CA GLY A 86 -6.45 7.96 4.09
C GLY A 86 -6.45 9.47 4.20
N ARG A 87 -6.95 10.16 3.16
CA ARG A 87 -6.99 11.63 3.09
C ARG A 87 -8.10 12.24 3.94
N PHE A 88 -9.31 11.70 3.87
CA PHE A 88 -10.51 12.35 4.39
C PHE A 88 -10.99 11.79 5.73
N VAL A 89 -10.59 10.58 6.11
CA VAL A 89 -11.03 9.92 7.34
C VAL A 89 -9.84 9.69 8.27
N HIS A 90 -8.88 8.86 7.86
CA HIS A 90 -7.81 8.39 8.72
C HIS A 90 -6.88 9.52 9.18
N ARG A 91 -6.37 10.35 8.26
CA ARG A 91 -5.42 11.43 8.61
C ARG A 91 -6.06 12.51 9.49
N PRO A 92 -7.31 12.95 9.28
CA PRO A 92 -8.01 13.79 10.24
C PRO A 92 -8.20 13.14 11.61
N LEU A 93 -8.50 11.83 11.67
CA LEU A 93 -8.66 11.11 12.93
C LEU A 93 -7.35 10.99 13.72
N LEU A 94 -6.23 10.72 13.05
CA LEU A 94 -4.90 10.65 13.68
C LEU A 94 -4.48 11.93 14.40
N ARG A 95 -5.10 13.08 14.10
CA ARG A 95 -4.84 14.34 14.81
C ARG A 95 -5.60 14.45 16.13
N ARG A 96 -6.54 13.54 16.41
CA ARG A 96 -7.46 13.59 17.55
C ARG A 96 -7.40 12.36 18.44
N VAL A 97 -7.09 11.20 17.89
CA VAL A 97 -7.10 9.92 18.62
C VAL A 97 -5.85 9.09 18.34
N PRO A 98 -5.50 8.12 19.22
CA PRO A 98 -4.38 7.22 19.00
C PRO A 98 -4.52 6.41 17.70
N ALA A 99 -3.38 6.01 17.12
CA ALA A 99 -3.34 5.34 15.82
C ALA A 99 -4.22 4.09 15.70
N PRO A 100 -4.29 3.17 16.69
CA PRO A 100 -5.16 1.99 16.61
C PRO A 100 -6.65 2.37 16.53
N VAL A 101 -7.06 3.38 17.29
CA VAL A 101 -8.43 3.89 17.30
C VAL A 101 -8.76 4.55 15.96
N ALA A 102 -7.85 5.36 15.41
CA ALA A 102 -8.01 5.96 14.09
C ALA A 102 -8.12 4.91 12.99
N LEU A 103 -7.37 3.80 13.09
CA LEU A 103 -7.45 2.69 12.14
C LEU A 103 -8.83 2.01 12.20
N LEU A 104 -9.27 1.58 13.38
CA LEU A 104 -10.58 0.96 13.57
C LEU A 104 -11.72 1.86 13.08
N ALA A 105 -11.71 3.13 13.48
CA ALA A 105 -12.71 4.09 13.05
C ALA A 105 -12.72 4.29 11.52
N THR A 106 -11.56 4.18 10.86
CA THR A 106 -11.48 4.23 9.39
C THR A 106 -12.12 3.01 8.73
N PHE A 107 -11.90 1.81 9.30
CA PHE A 107 -12.56 0.59 8.83
C PHE A 107 -14.07 0.69 9.02
N VAL A 108 -14.54 1.09 10.21
CA VAL A 108 -15.97 1.26 10.50
C VAL A 108 -16.60 2.28 9.56
N ALA A 109 -15.96 3.42 9.31
CA ALA A 109 -16.45 4.43 8.37
C ALA A 109 -16.55 3.89 6.93
N CYS A 110 -15.61 3.04 6.51
CA CYS A 110 -15.67 2.37 5.22
C CYS A 110 -16.84 1.37 5.16
N GLY A 111 -17.04 0.57 6.20
CA GLY A 111 -18.16 -0.37 6.30
C GLY A 111 -19.51 0.35 6.27
N ALA A 112 -19.64 1.45 7.01
CA ALA A 112 -20.84 2.28 7.02
C ALA A 112 -21.15 2.85 5.63
N LEU A 113 -20.13 3.29 4.88
CA LEU A 113 -20.32 3.75 3.51
C LEU A 113 -20.84 2.62 2.59
N HIS A 114 -20.35 1.39 2.75
CA HIS A 114 -20.85 0.24 1.98
C HIS A 114 -22.29 -0.13 2.34
N ASP A 115 -22.63 -0.11 3.62
CA ASP A 115 -24.01 -0.32 4.08
C ASP A 115 -24.94 0.76 3.52
N LEU A 116 -24.55 2.05 3.57
CA LEU A 116 -25.33 3.15 3.00
C LEU A 116 -25.60 2.97 1.50
N VAL A 117 -24.58 2.62 0.72
CA VAL A 117 -24.73 2.36 -0.73
C VAL A 117 -25.65 1.16 -0.96
N THR A 118 -25.51 0.11 -0.15
CA THR A 118 -26.36 -1.11 -0.25
C THR A 118 -27.80 -0.80 0.09
N MET A 119 -28.05 -0.02 1.15
CA MET A 119 -29.38 0.43 1.57
C MET A 119 -30.03 1.30 0.51
N ALA A 120 -29.28 2.24 -0.08
CA ALA A 120 -29.77 3.09 -1.16
C ALA A 120 -30.15 2.26 -2.40
N ALA A 121 -29.35 1.26 -2.75
CA ALA A 121 -29.61 0.39 -3.89
C ALA A 121 -30.78 -0.59 -3.67
N ARG A 122 -30.96 -1.08 -2.43
CA ARG A 122 -32.01 -2.06 -2.09
C ARG A 122 -33.32 -1.41 -1.63
N GLY A 123 -33.29 -0.16 -1.17
CA GLY A 123 -34.42 0.50 -0.53
C GLY A 123 -34.77 -0.06 0.86
N ALA A 124 -33.89 -0.85 1.48
CA ALA A 124 -34.13 -1.53 2.75
C ALA A 124 -32.90 -1.46 3.66
N PRO A 125 -33.07 -1.45 5.01
CA PRO A 125 -31.95 -1.46 5.95
C PRO A 125 -31.03 -2.68 5.77
N ALA A 126 -29.72 -2.45 5.69
CA ALA A 126 -28.71 -3.48 5.54
C ALA A 126 -27.45 -3.08 6.32
N PHE A 127 -27.11 -3.87 7.36
CA PHE A 127 -26.00 -3.57 8.29
C PHE A 127 -24.99 -4.73 8.34
N LEU A 128 -24.47 -5.14 7.18
CA LEU A 128 -23.53 -6.25 7.10
C LEU A 128 -22.07 -5.76 7.10
N PHE A 129 -21.79 -4.71 6.33
CA PHE A 129 -20.43 -4.28 6.07
C PHE A 129 -19.82 -3.54 7.27
N THR A 130 -20.59 -2.77 8.03
CA THR A 130 -20.10 -2.06 9.23
C THR A 130 -19.53 -3.02 10.28
N PRO A 131 -20.28 -4.02 10.80
CA PRO A 131 -19.74 -4.97 11.76
C PRO A 131 -18.65 -5.87 11.15
N TRP A 132 -18.74 -6.20 9.86
CA TRP A 132 -17.69 -6.98 9.19
C TRP A 132 -16.38 -6.20 9.11
N PHE A 133 -16.41 -4.93 8.70
CA PHE A 133 -15.22 -4.08 8.65
C PHE A 133 -14.65 -3.79 10.04
N LEU A 134 -15.48 -3.71 11.08
CA LEU A 134 -15.00 -3.67 12.46
C LEU A 134 -14.17 -4.92 12.78
N CYS A 135 -14.68 -6.11 12.47
CA CYS A 135 -13.96 -7.37 12.68
C CYS A 135 -12.63 -7.39 11.89
N LEU A 136 -12.65 -6.92 10.64
CA LEU A 136 -11.46 -6.83 9.80
C LEU A 136 -10.42 -5.87 10.41
N GLY A 137 -10.83 -4.66 10.80
CA GLY A 137 -9.95 -3.68 11.44
C GLY A 137 -9.32 -4.22 12.73
N THR A 138 -10.11 -4.93 13.55
CA THR A 138 -9.61 -5.60 14.75
C THR A 138 -8.60 -6.69 14.40
N GLY A 139 -8.86 -7.50 13.37
CA GLY A 139 -7.91 -8.50 12.90
C GLY A 139 -6.58 -7.89 12.45
N VAL A 140 -6.61 -6.72 11.80
CA VAL A 140 -5.37 -5.98 11.46
C VAL A 140 -4.59 -5.60 12.70
N LEU A 141 -5.25 -5.02 13.71
CA LEU A 141 -4.59 -4.64 14.96
C LEU A 141 -4.02 -5.84 15.72
N LEU A 142 -4.77 -6.94 15.78
CA LEU A 142 -4.29 -8.18 16.41
C LEU A 142 -3.09 -8.75 15.65
N GLY A 143 -3.11 -8.73 14.32
CA GLY A 143 -1.97 -9.16 13.50
C GLY A 143 -0.73 -8.29 13.73
N GLU A 144 -0.88 -6.97 13.85
CA GLU A 144 0.22 -6.07 14.19
C GLU A 144 0.73 -6.29 15.61
N ALA A 145 -0.17 -6.43 16.59
CA ALA A 145 0.19 -6.70 17.98
C ALA A 145 0.91 -8.04 18.18
N ALA A 146 0.58 -9.05 17.37
CA ALA A 146 1.24 -10.35 17.36
C ALA A 146 2.57 -10.38 16.57
N GLY A 147 2.99 -9.26 15.97
CA GLY A 147 4.20 -9.21 15.15
C GLY A 147 4.11 -10.09 13.89
N MET A 148 2.93 -10.23 13.31
CA MET A 148 2.66 -11.13 12.19
C MET A 148 3.56 -10.84 10.98
N ASP A 149 4.34 -11.84 10.57
CA ASP A 149 5.10 -11.83 9.33
C ASP A 149 5.00 -13.17 8.59
N LEU A 150 4.44 -13.13 7.37
CA LEU A 150 4.35 -14.24 6.44
C LEU A 150 5.35 -14.13 5.29
N SER A 151 6.34 -13.25 5.37
CA SER A 151 7.33 -13.02 4.31
C SER A 151 8.06 -14.32 3.89
N GLY A 152 8.38 -15.19 4.85
CA GLY A 152 9.01 -16.49 4.61
C GLY A 152 8.08 -17.58 4.07
N ARG A 153 6.80 -17.30 3.85
CA ARG A 153 5.82 -18.29 3.35
C ARG A 153 5.60 -18.12 1.83
N PRO A 154 5.37 -19.22 1.08
CA PRO A 154 4.97 -19.15 -0.32
C PRO A 154 3.70 -18.32 -0.53
N TRP A 155 3.55 -17.74 -1.72
CA TRP A 155 2.40 -16.91 -2.07
C TRP A 155 1.06 -17.60 -1.82
N ALA A 156 0.93 -18.89 -2.15
CA ALA A 156 -0.31 -19.64 -1.97
C ALA A 156 -0.73 -19.72 -0.49
N ILE A 157 0.22 -19.94 0.42
CA ILE A 157 -0.05 -19.97 1.87
C ILE A 157 -0.50 -18.58 2.33
N ARG A 158 0.18 -17.52 1.87
CA ARG A 158 -0.19 -16.14 2.20
C ARG A 158 -1.60 -15.83 1.72
N ALA A 159 -1.92 -16.19 0.49
CA ALA A 159 -3.25 -16.01 -0.08
C ALA A 159 -4.31 -16.76 0.72
N ALA A 160 -4.04 -18.01 1.09
CA ALA A 160 -4.95 -18.83 1.91
C ALA A 160 -5.18 -18.21 3.30
N VAL A 161 -4.13 -17.71 3.97
CA VAL A 161 -4.27 -17.04 5.27
C VAL A 161 -5.11 -15.77 5.16
N HIS A 162 -4.91 -14.94 4.14
CA HIS A 162 -5.73 -13.74 3.94
C HIS A 162 -7.17 -14.10 3.60
N ALA A 163 -7.41 -15.11 2.77
CA ALA A 163 -8.76 -15.59 2.46
C ALA A 163 -9.45 -16.14 3.71
N ALA A 164 -8.77 -16.95 4.52
CA ALA A 164 -9.28 -17.47 5.77
C ALA A 164 -9.61 -16.35 6.77
N TYR A 165 -8.77 -15.33 6.87
CA TYR A 165 -9.02 -14.13 7.67
C TYR A 165 -10.29 -13.39 7.24
N LEU A 166 -10.47 -13.12 5.94
CA LEU A 166 -11.68 -12.46 5.43
C LEU A 166 -12.94 -13.28 5.72
N SER A 167 -12.87 -14.59 5.46
CA SER A 167 -13.97 -15.53 5.66
C SER A 167 -14.32 -15.70 7.14
N ALA A 168 -13.32 -15.77 8.02
CA ALA A 168 -13.52 -15.88 9.47
C ALA A 168 -14.22 -14.62 10.01
N CYS A 169 -13.77 -13.42 9.63
CA CYS A 169 -14.44 -12.18 10.01
C CYS A 169 -15.88 -12.10 9.48
N LEU A 170 -16.12 -12.59 8.26
CA LEU A 170 -17.47 -12.64 7.71
C LEU A 170 -18.35 -13.64 8.48
N ALA A 171 -17.83 -14.83 8.78
CA ALA A 171 -18.54 -15.85 9.53
C ALA A 171 -18.92 -15.36 10.94
N ILE A 172 -17.99 -14.68 11.63
CA ILE A 172 -18.26 -14.04 12.94
C ILE A 172 -19.40 -13.03 12.82
N THR A 173 -19.40 -12.21 11.77
CA THR A 173 -20.43 -11.19 11.54
C THR A 173 -21.80 -11.82 11.27
N LEU A 174 -21.85 -12.85 10.43
CA LEU A 174 -23.09 -13.56 10.11
C LEU A 174 -23.64 -14.32 11.32
N TRP A 175 -22.75 -14.95 12.09
CA TRP A 175 -23.12 -15.61 13.34
C TRP A 175 -23.66 -14.61 14.36
N GLY A 176 -22.99 -13.47 14.54
CA GLY A 176 -23.47 -12.40 15.42
C GLY A 176 -24.84 -11.87 14.98
N ARG A 177 -25.05 -11.68 13.67
CA ARG A 177 -26.35 -11.29 13.12
C ARG A 177 -27.45 -12.31 13.44
N HIS A 178 -27.14 -13.59 13.30
CA HIS A 178 -28.08 -14.68 13.61
C HIS A 178 -28.42 -14.72 15.11
N VAL A 179 -27.43 -14.63 15.99
CA VAL A 179 -27.62 -14.68 17.46
C VAL A 179 -28.38 -13.47 17.99
N LEU A 180 -28.08 -12.27 17.46
CA LEU A 180 -28.72 -11.02 17.90
C LEU A 180 -30.13 -10.83 17.31
N GLY A 181 -30.64 -11.77 16.52
CA GLY A 181 -31.97 -11.68 15.93
C GLY A 181 -32.13 -10.49 14.99
N TRP A 182 -31.04 -9.99 14.40
CA TRP A 182 -31.08 -8.87 13.43
C TRP A 182 -31.49 -9.40 12.05
N THR A 183 -32.67 -10.00 12.02
CA THR A 183 -33.46 -10.28 10.82
C THR A 183 -34.38 -9.08 10.63
N GLY A 184 -33.82 -7.97 10.16
CA GLY A 184 -34.65 -6.96 9.49
C GLY A 184 -35.21 -7.55 8.18
N PRO A 185 -36.44 -7.18 7.78
CA PRO A 185 -37.18 -7.78 6.67
C PRO A 185 -36.43 -7.75 5.33
#